data_AF-A0A928I978-F1
#
_entry.id   AF-A0A928I978-F1
#
_cell.length_a   1.000
_cell.length_b   1.000
_cell.length_c   1.000
_cell.angle_alpha   90.00
_cell.angle_beta   90.00
_cell.angle_gamma   90.00
#
_symmetry.space_group_name_H-M   'P 1'
#
loop_
_entity.id
_entity.type
_entity.pdbx_description
1 polymer ?
#
loop_
_entity_poly.entity_id
_entity_poly.type
_entity_poly.pdbx_seq_one_letter_code
_entity_poly.pdbx_strand_id
1 'polypeptide(L)'
;MKDIKEFGKFISDKRKKAGMTQDGLAKIIGITPQAVSKWENGIGYPDVTLFPQIADALGVSISELFGENEAVKGTNFTPPAVYRDMIKVYDNGCYVCYSSKKVEKVDEEAKIVYFKDGSIANIAEEYVKNTGIGEVILVYTDELRELVAVKGTDIVTEKKVEVFDSLELIIGGINVEIDVIYGDVPSVVFKCEKGVEETFDVYVKGGTLSILKKTLTNRTKKCKIKVTSPFKTGKKMHVNFNGNSTLNTEVDFENTTMFLQGNSSINGNNTDSLMLKISGNSSVDYGKVSKETDINVSGNSSISVKETGSTKLNVSGNSDIELMKLSKELDINVTGNSSIRASGEVDLLKCKFSGNGEFDGKLLSADMADVTITSRARVYVGHIKNASFERVGFHGRLIVGKRG
;
A
#
# COMPACT_ATOMS: atom_id res chain seq x y z
N MET A 1 11.67 -13.18 -3.72
CA MET A 1 12.95 -13.88 -3.45
C MET A 1 12.85 -14.53 -2.08
N LYS A 2 13.08 -15.85 -1.97
CA LYS A 2 13.14 -16.58 -0.68
C LYS A 2 14.01 -15.84 0.34
N ASP A 3 13.60 -15.86 1.60
CA ASP A 3 14.45 -15.41 2.71
C ASP A 3 15.81 -16.13 2.64
N ILE A 4 16.89 -15.46 3.02
CA ILE A 4 18.26 -15.97 2.85
C ILE A 4 18.48 -17.31 3.55
N LYS A 5 17.77 -17.57 4.66
CA LYS A 5 17.82 -18.85 5.37
C LYS A 5 17.04 -19.93 4.62
N GLU A 6 15.91 -19.58 4.01
CA GLU A 6 15.13 -20.50 3.18
C GLU A 6 15.86 -20.87 1.89
N PHE A 7 16.54 -19.89 1.28
CA PHE A 7 17.42 -20.13 0.13
C PHE A 7 18.57 -21.06 0.48
N GLY A 8 19.30 -20.78 1.57
CA GLY A 8 20.38 -21.64 2.04
C GLY A 8 19.95 -23.07 2.33
N LYS A 9 18.80 -23.23 2.99
CA LYS A 9 18.19 -24.54 3.24
C LYS A 9 17.82 -25.26 1.94
N PHE A 10 17.23 -24.56 0.98
CA PHE A 10 16.86 -25.12 -0.32
C PHE A 10 18.07 -25.67 -1.08
N ILE A 11 19.18 -24.93 -1.12
CA ILE A 11 20.45 -25.38 -1.73
C ILE A 11 20.98 -26.64 -1.03
N SER A 12 21.04 -26.62 0.31
CA SER A 12 21.46 -27.78 1.10
C SER A 12 20.61 -29.02 0.81
N ASP A 13 19.29 -28.86 0.77
CA ASP A 13 18.36 -29.98 0.59
C ASP A 13 18.42 -30.56 -0.82
N LYS A 14 18.48 -29.73 -1.87
CA LYS A 14 18.63 -30.19 -3.26
C LYS A 14 19.99 -30.84 -3.48
N ARG A 15 21.08 -30.25 -2.96
CA ARG A 15 22.43 -30.84 -3.02
C ARG A 15 22.49 -32.22 -2.38
N LYS A 16 21.93 -32.36 -1.16
CA LYS A 16 21.88 -33.64 -0.44
C LYS A 16 21.04 -34.67 -1.18
N LYS A 17 19.91 -34.27 -1.78
CA LYS A 17 19.08 -35.15 -2.62
C LYS A 17 19.82 -35.62 -3.88
N ALA A 18 20.69 -34.78 -4.44
CA ALA A 18 21.57 -35.14 -5.55
C ALA A 18 22.81 -35.96 -5.12
N GLY A 19 22.94 -36.31 -3.83
CA GLY A 19 24.06 -37.09 -3.31
C GLY A 19 25.41 -36.36 -3.28
N MET A 20 25.42 -35.04 -3.44
CA MET A 20 26.65 -34.25 -3.54
C MET A 20 27.12 -33.76 -2.17
N THR A 21 28.43 -33.64 -1.96
CA THR A 21 29.03 -32.90 -0.82
C THR A 21 29.10 -31.41 -1.13
N GLN A 22 29.32 -30.54 -0.12
CA GLN A 22 29.57 -29.10 -0.38
C GLN A 22 30.77 -28.90 -1.32
N ASP A 23 31.80 -29.73 -1.18
CA ASP A 23 32.96 -29.78 -2.06
C ASP A 23 32.58 -30.20 -3.49
N GLY A 24 31.72 -31.21 -3.63
CA GLY A 24 31.19 -31.66 -4.92
C GLY A 24 30.43 -30.56 -5.67
N LEU A 25 29.54 -29.83 -4.97
CA LEU A 25 28.82 -28.70 -5.57
C LEU A 25 29.77 -27.55 -5.94
N ALA A 26 30.72 -27.24 -5.06
CA ALA A 26 31.70 -26.19 -5.30
C ALA A 26 32.58 -26.49 -6.52
N LYS A 27 32.97 -27.75 -6.72
CA LYS A 27 33.75 -28.21 -7.86
C LYS A 27 32.99 -28.11 -9.19
N ILE A 28 31.67 -28.38 -9.19
CA ILE A 28 30.83 -28.26 -10.39
C ILE A 28 30.68 -26.80 -10.82
N ILE A 29 30.53 -25.88 -9.86
CA ILE A 29 30.32 -24.44 -10.12
C ILE A 29 31.66 -23.67 -10.26
N GLY A 30 32.80 -24.28 -9.90
CA GLY A 30 34.12 -23.63 -9.99
C GLY A 30 34.40 -22.63 -8.87
N ILE A 31 33.86 -22.87 -7.67
CA ILE A 31 34.04 -22.00 -6.49
C ILE A 31 34.63 -22.78 -5.30
N THR A 32 34.81 -22.11 -4.16
CA THR A 32 35.32 -22.75 -2.94
C THR A 32 34.19 -23.39 -2.11
N PRO A 33 34.45 -24.51 -1.41
CA PRO A 33 33.46 -25.13 -0.53
C PRO A 33 32.97 -24.20 0.59
N GLN A 34 33.80 -23.24 1.02
CA GLN A 34 33.44 -22.23 2.01
C GLN A 34 32.35 -21.28 1.50
N ALA A 35 32.31 -20.97 0.20
CA ALA A 35 31.25 -20.15 -0.38
C ALA A 35 29.91 -20.88 -0.33
N VAL A 36 29.88 -22.18 -0.69
CA VAL A 36 28.69 -23.03 -0.56
C VAL A 36 28.22 -23.10 0.90
N SER A 37 29.15 -23.25 1.86
CA SER A 37 28.82 -23.26 3.30
C SER A 37 28.20 -21.95 3.77
N LYS A 38 28.66 -20.79 3.30
CA LYS A 38 28.05 -19.49 3.64
C LYS A 38 26.62 -19.39 3.14
N TRP A 39 26.35 -19.88 1.94
CA TRP A 39 24.99 -19.89 1.38
C TRP A 39 24.07 -20.80 2.18
N GLU A 40 24.51 -22.04 2.45
CA GLU A 40 23.71 -23.03 3.18
C GLU A 40 23.39 -22.61 4.63
N ASN A 41 24.25 -21.80 5.25
CA ASN A 41 24.04 -21.26 6.60
C ASN A 41 23.30 -19.91 6.61
N GLY A 42 22.85 -19.40 5.45
CA GLY A 42 22.12 -18.13 5.35
C GLY A 42 22.96 -16.88 5.66
N ILE A 43 24.29 -16.97 5.49
CA ILE A 43 25.24 -15.88 5.79
C ILE A 43 25.36 -14.91 4.60
N GLY A 44 25.02 -15.34 3.39
CA GLY A 44 25.09 -14.53 2.17
C GLY A 44 24.46 -15.25 0.97
N TYR A 45 24.11 -14.49 -0.08
CA TYR A 45 23.70 -15.07 -1.36
C TYR A 45 24.91 -15.36 -2.26
N PRO A 46 24.79 -16.25 -3.25
CA PRO A 46 25.73 -16.32 -4.36
C PRO A 46 25.72 -15.03 -5.17
N ASP A 47 26.81 -14.77 -5.89
CA ASP A 47 26.84 -13.72 -6.90
C ASP A 47 25.76 -13.99 -7.97
N VAL A 48 25.16 -12.92 -8.51
CA VAL A 48 24.07 -13.01 -9.49
C VAL A 48 24.45 -13.86 -10.72
N THR A 49 25.73 -13.86 -11.09
CA THR A 49 26.26 -14.63 -12.23
C THR A 49 26.32 -16.14 -11.98
N LEU A 50 26.22 -16.58 -10.73
CA LEU A 50 26.33 -17.99 -10.35
C LEU A 50 24.97 -18.71 -10.33
N PHE A 51 23.84 -17.98 -10.33
CA PHE A 51 22.51 -18.60 -10.25
C PHE A 51 22.21 -19.59 -11.39
N PRO A 52 22.53 -19.32 -12.67
CA PRO A 52 22.33 -20.31 -13.74
C PRO A 52 23.13 -21.60 -13.50
N GLN A 53 24.39 -21.47 -13.07
CA GLN A 53 25.27 -22.61 -12.82
C GLN A 53 24.82 -23.43 -11.60
N ILE A 54 24.29 -22.75 -10.57
CA ILE A 54 23.69 -23.40 -9.40
C ILE A 54 22.43 -24.16 -9.78
N ALA A 55 21.59 -23.58 -10.64
CA ALA A 55 20.37 -24.22 -11.17
C ALA A 55 20.70 -25.52 -11.91
N ASP A 56 21.64 -25.43 -12.86
CA ASP A 56 22.09 -26.58 -13.65
C ASP A 56 22.71 -27.67 -12.77
N ALA A 57 23.59 -27.28 -11.84
CA ALA A 57 24.26 -28.23 -10.93
C ALA A 57 23.29 -28.97 -9.99
N LEU A 58 22.19 -28.33 -9.61
CA LEU A 58 21.18 -28.91 -8.70
C LEU A 58 19.99 -29.53 -9.44
N GLY A 59 19.94 -29.44 -10.76
CA GLY A 59 18.84 -29.94 -11.59
C GLY A 59 17.51 -29.24 -11.28
N VAL A 60 17.55 -27.93 -11.06
CA VAL A 60 16.38 -27.09 -10.75
C VAL A 60 16.31 -25.91 -11.72
N SER A 61 15.13 -25.37 -11.96
CA SER A 61 15.04 -24.12 -12.72
C SER A 61 15.50 -22.91 -11.88
N ILE A 62 15.89 -21.83 -12.57
CA ILE A 62 16.21 -20.55 -11.91
C ILE A 62 15.01 -20.10 -11.06
N SER A 63 13.79 -20.23 -11.57
CA SER A 63 12.55 -19.97 -10.82
C SER A 63 12.45 -20.77 -9.51
N GLU A 64 12.75 -22.08 -9.52
CA GLU A 64 12.77 -22.89 -8.29
C GLU A 64 13.79 -22.38 -7.24
N LEU A 65 14.96 -21.90 -7.68
CA LEU A 65 15.97 -21.29 -6.80
C LEU A 65 15.40 -20.07 -6.08
N PHE A 66 14.62 -19.23 -6.77
CA PHE A 66 14.02 -18.02 -6.21
C PHE A 66 12.73 -18.27 -5.41
N GLY A 67 12.23 -19.51 -5.40
CA GLY A 67 11.02 -19.92 -4.65
C GLY A 67 9.73 -19.80 -5.43
N GLU A 68 9.82 -19.60 -6.74
CA GLU A 68 8.71 -19.85 -7.64
C GLU A 68 8.58 -21.36 -7.76
N ASN A 69 7.58 -21.93 -7.10
CA ASN A 69 7.28 -23.34 -7.29
C ASN A 69 6.94 -23.57 -8.77
N GLU A 70 7.53 -24.60 -9.37
CA GLU A 70 7.07 -25.23 -10.63
C GLU A 70 5.69 -25.90 -10.50
N ALA A 71 4.81 -25.34 -9.66
CA ALA A 71 3.42 -25.76 -9.54
C ALA A 71 2.48 -25.06 -10.54
N VAL A 72 3.01 -24.40 -11.59
CA VAL A 72 2.18 -23.71 -12.61
C VAL A 72 2.64 -23.95 -14.06
N LYS A 73 3.38 -25.02 -14.33
CA LYS A 73 3.43 -25.58 -15.70
C LYS A 73 2.58 -26.84 -15.74
N GLY A 74 1.27 -26.66 -15.94
CA GLY A 74 0.31 -27.76 -16.07
C GLY A 74 -0.89 -27.74 -15.13
N THR A 75 -1.26 -26.60 -14.55
CA THR A 75 -2.64 -26.46 -14.10
C THR A 75 -3.51 -26.26 -15.33
N ASN A 76 -4.66 -26.95 -15.38
CA ASN A 76 -5.78 -26.69 -16.30
C ASN A 76 -6.30 -25.27 -16.07
N PHE A 77 -5.50 -24.26 -16.40
CA PHE A 77 -5.95 -22.90 -16.44
C PHE A 77 -6.81 -22.79 -17.69
N THR A 78 -8.11 -22.77 -17.49
CA THR A 78 -9.08 -22.45 -18.53
C THR A 78 -9.32 -20.95 -18.46
N PRO A 79 -8.86 -20.16 -19.43
CA PRO A 79 -9.17 -18.75 -19.52
C PRO A 79 -10.69 -18.51 -19.48
N PRO A 80 -11.17 -17.43 -18.84
CA PRO A 80 -12.58 -17.15 -18.71
C PRO A 80 -13.25 -17.07 -20.08
N ALA A 81 -14.51 -17.50 -20.18
CA ALA A 81 -15.26 -17.47 -21.44
C ALA A 81 -15.58 -16.04 -21.90
N VAL A 82 -15.54 -15.06 -20.99
CA VAL A 82 -15.79 -13.63 -21.26
C VAL A 82 -14.74 -12.79 -20.55
N TYR A 83 -14.23 -11.75 -21.21
CA TYR A 83 -13.31 -10.75 -20.66
C TYR A 83 -13.62 -9.38 -21.26
N ARG A 84 -13.83 -8.35 -20.42
CA ARG A 84 -14.26 -6.99 -20.83
C ARG A 84 -15.46 -7.01 -21.81
N ASP A 85 -16.50 -7.76 -21.45
CA ASP A 85 -17.71 -7.96 -22.27
C ASP A 85 -17.49 -8.62 -23.66
N MET A 86 -16.28 -9.13 -23.93
CA MET A 86 -15.93 -9.86 -25.15
C MET A 86 -15.85 -11.37 -24.90
N ILE A 87 -16.21 -12.17 -25.92
CA ILE A 87 -16.24 -13.63 -25.81
C ILE A 87 -14.89 -14.20 -26.21
N LYS A 88 -14.44 -15.25 -25.51
CA LYS A 88 -13.26 -16.03 -25.88
C LYS A 88 -13.50 -16.70 -27.23
N VAL A 89 -12.69 -16.36 -28.22
CA VAL A 89 -12.79 -16.91 -29.58
C VAL A 89 -11.65 -17.88 -29.92
N TYR A 90 -10.52 -17.80 -29.19
CA TYR A 90 -9.39 -18.71 -29.36
C TYR A 90 -8.51 -18.79 -28.11
N ASP A 91 -7.81 -19.91 -27.93
CA ASP A 91 -6.96 -20.20 -26.77
C ASP A 91 -5.91 -21.25 -27.15
N ASN A 92 -4.63 -20.90 -27.08
CA ASN A 92 -3.52 -21.84 -27.32
C ASN A 92 -2.67 -22.11 -26.07
N GLY A 93 -3.15 -21.72 -24.89
CA GLY A 93 -2.44 -21.84 -23.63
C GLY A 93 -1.37 -20.76 -23.36
N CYS A 94 -0.89 -20.03 -24.37
CA CYS A 94 0.03 -18.89 -24.20
C CYS A 94 -0.67 -17.54 -24.38
N TYR A 95 -1.60 -17.47 -25.34
CA TYR A 95 -2.44 -16.32 -25.60
C TYR A 95 -3.89 -16.74 -25.74
N VAL A 96 -4.76 -15.81 -25.36
CA VAL A 96 -6.21 -15.94 -25.46
C VAL A 96 -6.74 -14.78 -26.29
N CYS A 97 -7.49 -15.10 -27.34
CA CYS A 97 -8.15 -14.11 -28.18
C CYS A 97 -9.57 -13.88 -27.68
N TYR A 98 -9.89 -12.63 -27.37
CA TYR A 98 -11.25 -12.20 -27.03
C TYR A 98 -11.76 -11.24 -28.10
N SER A 99 -13.04 -11.33 -28.43
CA SER A 99 -13.66 -10.48 -29.43
C SER A 99 -15.13 -10.19 -29.14
N SER A 100 -15.58 -8.98 -29.46
CA SER A 100 -17.01 -8.65 -29.55
C SER A 100 -17.59 -8.93 -30.94
N LYS A 101 -16.75 -9.40 -31.88
CA LYS A 101 -17.10 -9.64 -33.29
C LYS A 101 -17.43 -11.09 -33.57
N LYS A 102 -18.21 -11.32 -34.64
CA LYS A 102 -18.53 -12.68 -35.11
C LYS A 102 -17.36 -13.29 -35.88
N VAL A 103 -16.88 -14.41 -35.38
CA VAL A 103 -15.87 -15.24 -36.03
C VAL A 103 -16.44 -15.82 -37.33
N GLU A 104 -15.63 -15.78 -38.39
CA GLU A 104 -15.92 -16.45 -39.66
C GLU A 104 -15.26 -17.83 -39.72
N LYS A 105 -13.97 -17.91 -39.41
CA LYS A 105 -13.20 -19.16 -39.38
C LYS A 105 -12.01 -19.05 -38.43
N VAL A 106 -11.59 -20.19 -37.89
CA VAL A 106 -10.36 -20.34 -37.10
C VAL A 106 -9.45 -21.32 -37.84
N ASP A 107 -8.22 -20.91 -38.10
CA ASP A 107 -7.15 -21.76 -38.61
C ASP A 107 -6.28 -22.21 -37.43
N GLU A 108 -6.50 -23.42 -36.96
CA GLU A 108 -5.82 -24.00 -35.80
C GLU A 108 -4.33 -24.24 -36.04
N GLU A 109 -3.96 -24.58 -37.28
CA GLU A 109 -2.57 -24.89 -37.64
C GLU A 109 -1.74 -23.62 -37.75
N ALA A 110 -2.28 -22.59 -38.40
CA ALA A 110 -1.64 -21.27 -38.49
C ALA A 110 -1.84 -20.42 -37.23
N LYS A 111 -2.75 -20.81 -36.32
CA LYS A 111 -3.16 -20.04 -35.13
C LYS A 111 -3.70 -18.65 -35.50
N ILE A 112 -4.62 -18.60 -36.46
CA ILE A 112 -5.22 -17.35 -36.97
C ILE A 112 -6.75 -17.40 -36.85
N VAL A 113 -7.34 -16.35 -36.29
CA VAL A 113 -8.80 -16.15 -36.26
C VAL A 113 -9.20 -15.10 -37.30
N TYR A 114 -10.15 -15.45 -38.16
CA TYR A 114 -10.73 -14.56 -39.16
C TYR A 114 -12.15 -14.17 -38.76
N PHE A 115 -12.49 -12.90 -38.92
CA PHE A 115 -13.80 -12.34 -38.56
C PHE A 115 -14.57 -11.93 -39.81
N LYS A 116 -15.92 -11.95 -39.73
CA LYS A 116 -16.81 -11.70 -40.88
C LYS A 116 -16.67 -10.30 -41.53
N ASP A 117 -16.08 -9.35 -40.82
CA ASP A 117 -15.85 -7.98 -41.30
C ASP A 117 -14.46 -7.76 -41.91
N GLY A 118 -13.71 -8.85 -42.12
CA GLY A 118 -12.34 -8.82 -42.63
C GLY A 118 -11.27 -8.61 -41.56
N SER A 119 -11.63 -8.52 -40.28
CA SER A 119 -10.63 -8.47 -39.20
C SER A 119 -9.88 -9.79 -39.11
N ILE A 120 -8.63 -9.75 -38.66
CA ILE A 120 -7.78 -10.92 -38.49
C ILE A 120 -7.01 -10.79 -37.16
N ALA A 121 -6.99 -11.85 -36.37
CA ALA A 121 -6.07 -12.00 -35.24
C ALA A 121 -5.08 -13.12 -35.56
N ASN A 122 -3.80 -12.78 -35.74
CA ASN A 122 -2.71 -13.74 -35.88
C ASN A 122 -2.07 -13.94 -34.50
N ILE A 123 -2.35 -15.08 -33.87
CA ILE A 123 -1.88 -15.37 -32.52
C ILE A 123 -0.42 -15.83 -32.53
N ALA A 124 0.06 -16.42 -33.64
CA ALA A 124 1.46 -16.82 -33.77
C ALA A 124 2.41 -15.62 -33.90
N GLU A 125 1.95 -14.55 -34.56
CA GLU A 125 2.72 -13.31 -34.76
C GLU A 125 2.31 -12.18 -33.81
N GLU A 126 1.45 -12.46 -32.83
CA GLU A 126 1.00 -11.52 -31.80
C GLU A 126 0.39 -10.22 -32.35
N TYR A 127 -0.36 -10.33 -33.46
CA TYR A 127 -0.87 -9.19 -34.20
C TYR A 127 -2.38 -9.27 -34.47
N VAL A 128 -3.04 -8.11 -34.40
CA VAL A 128 -4.46 -7.95 -34.74
C VAL A 128 -4.63 -6.86 -35.80
N LYS A 129 -5.24 -7.23 -36.93
CA LYS A 129 -5.79 -6.29 -37.90
C LYS A 129 -7.28 -6.15 -37.65
N ASN A 130 -7.67 -5.05 -37.00
CA ASN A 130 -9.07 -4.78 -36.69
C ASN A 130 -9.71 -3.87 -37.76
N THR A 131 -10.80 -4.30 -38.40
CA THR A 131 -11.55 -3.53 -39.41
C THR A 131 -13.02 -3.40 -39.01
N GLY A 132 -13.62 -2.21 -39.12
CA GLY A 132 -15.04 -2.00 -38.75
C GLY A 132 -15.28 -1.84 -37.24
N ILE A 133 -16.54 -1.94 -36.80
CA ILE A 133 -16.97 -1.66 -35.41
C ILE A 133 -16.80 -2.91 -34.53
N GLY A 134 -16.22 -2.72 -33.34
CA GLY A 134 -15.99 -3.78 -32.35
C GLY A 134 -14.51 -3.96 -32.02
N GLU A 135 -14.24 -4.82 -31.05
CA GLU A 135 -12.90 -5.04 -30.51
C GLU A 135 -12.46 -6.50 -30.68
N VAL A 136 -11.15 -6.65 -30.89
CA VAL A 136 -10.43 -7.92 -30.91
C VAL A 136 -9.14 -7.68 -30.13
N ILE A 137 -8.88 -8.50 -29.12
CA ILE A 137 -7.69 -8.38 -28.28
C ILE A 137 -7.02 -9.74 -28.09
N LEU A 138 -5.69 -9.70 -27.96
CA LEU A 138 -4.88 -10.83 -27.53
C LEU A 138 -4.41 -10.54 -26.11
N VAL A 139 -4.67 -11.46 -25.20
CA VAL A 139 -4.26 -11.35 -23.79
C VAL A 139 -3.33 -12.50 -23.47
N TYR A 140 -2.23 -12.20 -22.79
CA TYR A 140 -1.29 -13.23 -22.38
C TYR A 140 -1.91 -14.11 -21.29
N THR A 141 -1.75 -15.43 -21.38
CA THR A 141 -2.38 -16.37 -20.45
C THR A 141 -1.93 -16.11 -19.01
N ASP A 142 -0.69 -15.71 -18.77
CA ASP A 142 -0.22 -15.43 -17.41
C ASP A 142 -0.84 -14.17 -16.81
N GLU A 143 -1.18 -13.15 -17.61
CA GLU A 143 -1.95 -11.98 -17.14
C GLU A 143 -3.37 -12.39 -16.71
N LEU A 144 -3.97 -13.34 -17.42
CA LEU A 144 -5.25 -13.94 -17.02
C LEU A 144 -5.09 -14.88 -15.81
N ARG A 145 -3.93 -15.52 -15.66
CA ARG A 145 -3.62 -16.28 -14.44
C ARG A 145 -3.46 -15.36 -13.25
N GLU A 146 -2.92 -14.16 -13.34
CA GLU A 146 -2.90 -13.24 -12.18
C GLU A 146 -4.31 -12.83 -11.74
N LEU A 147 -5.25 -12.78 -12.69
CA LEU A 147 -6.67 -12.59 -12.40
C LEU A 147 -7.32 -13.81 -11.73
N VAL A 148 -6.84 -15.03 -12.00
CA VAL A 148 -7.46 -16.31 -11.55
C VAL A 148 -6.65 -17.06 -10.48
N ALA A 149 -5.36 -16.77 -10.30
CA ALA A 149 -4.42 -17.33 -9.32
C ALA A 149 -4.66 -16.79 -7.91
N VAL A 150 -5.85 -16.27 -7.66
CA VAL A 150 -6.40 -16.11 -6.32
C VAL A 150 -6.72 -17.52 -5.82
N LYS A 151 -5.76 -18.18 -5.17
CA LYS A 151 -6.01 -19.34 -4.30
C LYS A 151 -6.80 -18.89 -3.06
N GLY A 152 -8.05 -18.50 -3.29
CA GLY A 152 -9.03 -18.15 -2.29
C GLY A 152 -10.41 -18.34 -2.90
N THR A 153 -11.40 -18.64 -2.08
CA THR A 153 -12.83 -18.57 -2.42
C THR A 153 -13.29 -17.13 -2.75
N ASP A 154 -12.35 -16.23 -3.02
CA ASP A 154 -12.54 -14.81 -3.21
C ASP A 154 -13.08 -14.56 -4.61
N ILE A 155 -14.27 -13.97 -4.66
CA ILE A 155 -14.90 -13.50 -5.88
C ILE A 155 -14.59 -12.02 -6.08
N VAL A 156 -14.76 -11.56 -7.32
CA VAL A 156 -14.73 -10.12 -7.63
C VAL A 156 -16.16 -9.69 -7.94
N THR A 157 -16.63 -8.67 -7.24
CA THR A 157 -17.99 -8.13 -7.40
C THR A 157 -17.90 -6.63 -7.59
N GLU A 158 -18.49 -6.12 -8.67
CA GLU A 158 -18.53 -4.70 -8.96
C GLU A 158 -19.93 -4.13 -8.70
N LYS A 159 -19.98 -2.98 -8.03
CA LYS A 159 -21.17 -2.14 -7.89
C LYS A 159 -20.90 -0.82 -8.59
N LYS A 160 -21.60 -0.56 -9.70
CA LYS A 160 -21.65 0.77 -10.29
C LYS A 160 -22.41 1.70 -9.34
N VAL A 161 -21.91 2.91 -9.17
CA VAL A 161 -22.51 3.90 -8.27
C VAL A 161 -22.82 5.19 -9.01
N GLU A 162 -23.74 5.96 -8.48
CA GLU A 162 -24.01 7.31 -8.98
C GLU A 162 -22.79 8.21 -8.77
N VAL A 163 -22.76 9.35 -9.48
CA VAL A 163 -21.70 10.35 -9.29
C VAL A 163 -21.76 10.88 -7.85
N PHE A 164 -20.59 11.00 -7.23
CA PHE A 164 -20.39 11.53 -5.89
C PHE A 164 -19.24 12.54 -5.90
N ASP A 165 -19.14 13.36 -4.86
CA ASP A 165 -18.04 14.30 -4.63
C ASP A 165 -17.40 14.13 -3.24
N SER A 166 -17.93 13.19 -2.44
CA SER A 166 -17.54 12.93 -1.06
C SER A 166 -17.54 11.43 -0.77
N LEU A 167 -16.68 10.99 0.13
CA LEU A 167 -16.49 9.58 0.50
C LEU A 167 -16.67 9.37 2.00
N GLU A 168 -17.42 8.35 2.38
CA GLU A 168 -17.60 7.90 3.75
C GLU A 168 -17.32 6.40 3.88
N LEU A 169 -16.34 6.04 4.71
CA LEU A 169 -15.93 4.66 4.98
C LEU A 169 -16.13 4.39 6.48
N ILE A 170 -17.11 3.56 6.83
CA ILE A 170 -17.34 3.14 8.23
C ILE A 170 -17.25 1.63 8.29
N ILE A 171 -16.07 1.13 8.66
CA ILE A 171 -15.73 -0.28 8.54
C ILE A 171 -15.12 -0.79 9.83
N GLY A 172 -15.67 -1.89 10.34
CA GLY A 172 -15.10 -2.55 11.50
C GLY A 172 -15.41 -4.04 11.54
N GLY A 173 -14.63 -4.78 12.34
CA GLY A 173 -14.85 -6.21 12.53
C GLY A 173 -14.45 -7.08 11.33
N ILE A 174 -13.64 -6.56 10.41
CA ILE A 174 -13.06 -7.28 9.27
C ILE A 174 -11.70 -6.65 8.93
N ASN A 175 -10.77 -7.43 8.37
CA ASN A 175 -9.51 -6.88 7.86
C ASN A 175 -9.73 -6.34 6.45
N VAL A 176 -9.48 -5.06 6.22
CA VAL A 176 -9.73 -4.44 4.91
C VAL A 176 -8.51 -3.73 4.35
N GLU A 177 -8.42 -3.72 3.02
CA GLU A 177 -7.49 -2.92 2.24
C GLU A 177 -8.31 -2.14 1.23
N ILE A 178 -8.21 -0.82 1.27
CA ILE A 178 -9.05 0.08 0.48
C ILE A 178 -8.17 0.95 -0.38
N ASP A 179 -8.39 0.91 -1.68
CA ASP A 179 -7.72 1.75 -2.66
C ASP A 179 -8.74 2.71 -3.27
N VAL A 180 -8.52 4.02 -3.10
CA VAL A 180 -9.35 5.07 -3.69
C VAL A 180 -8.58 5.69 -4.84
N ILE A 181 -9.01 5.39 -6.07
CA ILE A 181 -8.37 5.82 -7.31
C ILE A 181 -9.24 6.79 -8.10
N TYR A 182 -8.65 7.56 -8.99
CA TYR A 182 -9.38 8.38 -9.96
C TYR A 182 -9.73 7.55 -11.21
N GLY A 183 -10.93 7.74 -11.74
CA GLY A 183 -11.34 7.16 -13.02
C GLY A 183 -12.71 7.66 -13.48
N ASP A 184 -12.99 7.51 -14.78
CA ASP A 184 -14.17 8.12 -15.41
C ASP A 184 -15.50 7.50 -14.98
N VAL A 185 -15.49 6.22 -14.58
CA VAL A 185 -16.70 5.47 -14.23
C VAL A 185 -16.71 5.21 -12.72
N PRO A 186 -17.58 5.89 -11.96
CA PRO A 186 -17.74 5.65 -10.52
C PRO A 186 -18.12 4.20 -10.24
N SER A 187 -17.31 3.51 -9.47
CA SER A 187 -17.58 2.12 -9.09
C SER A 187 -16.94 1.75 -7.76
N VAL A 188 -17.49 0.70 -7.15
CA VAL A 188 -16.92 0.04 -5.98
C VAL A 188 -16.74 -1.43 -6.33
N VAL A 189 -15.50 -1.89 -6.32
CA VAL A 189 -15.15 -3.28 -6.60
C VAL A 189 -14.68 -3.95 -5.32
N PHE A 190 -15.32 -5.06 -4.99
CA PHE A 190 -14.96 -5.93 -3.88
C PHE A 190 -14.16 -7.12 -4.41
N LYS A 191 -13.10 -7.49 -3.69
CA LYS A 191 -12.39 -8.75 -3.87
C LYS A 191 -12.27 -9.44 -2.51
N CYS A 192 -13.11 -10.43 -2.28
CA CYS A 192 -13.22 -11.16 -1.02
C CYS A 192 -14.01 -12.45 -1.20
N GLU A 193 -13.96 -13.34 -0.20
CA GLU A 193 -14.75 -14.57 -0.17
C GLU A 193 -16.24 -14.29 -0.40
N LYS A 194 -16.89 -15.15 -1.20
CA LYS A 194 -18.31 -15.03 -1.53
C LYS A 194 -19.19 -14.82 -0.30
N GLY A 195 -20.06 -13.80 -0.36
CA GLY A 195 -20.98 -13.41 0.71
C GLY A 195 -20.39 -12.39 1.69
N VAL A 196 -19.07 -12.14 1.68
CA VAL A 196 -18.47 -11.08 2.51
C VAL A 196 -18.88 -9.70 2.01
N GLU A 197 -18.95 -9.49 0.69
CA GLU A 197 -19.38 -8.26 0.02
C GLU A 197 -20.83 -7.87 0.36
N GLU A 198 -21.69 -8.86 0.63
CA GLU A 198 -23.10 -8.64 1.01
C GLU A 198 -23.23 -8.02 2.41
N THR A 199 -22.17 -8.11 3.22
CA THR A 199 -22.13 -7.51 4.56
C THR A 199 -21.80 -6.01 4.54
N PHE A 200 -21.50 -5.44 3.37
CA PHE A 200 -21.28 -4.01 3.17
C PHE A 200 -22.51 -3.37 2.51
N ASP A 201 -23.02 -2.30 3.11
CA ASP A 201 -23.88 -1.34 2.42
C ASP A 201 -23.04 -0.39 1.59
N VAL A 202 -23.47 -0.20 0.34
CA VAL A 202 -22.87 0.75 -0.60
C VAL A 202 -24.00 1.53 -1.24
N TYR A 203 -23.99 2.84 -1.04
CA TYR A 203 -25.00 3.72 -1.63
C TYR A 203 -24.46 5.14 -1.75
N VAL A 204 -25.08 5.94 -2.62
CA VAL A 204 -24.82 7.37 -2.75
C VAL A 204 -26.01 8.13 -2.20
N LYS A 205 -25.77 9.10 -1.30
CA LYS A 205 -26.81 9.98 -0.77
C LYS A 205 -26.28 11.39 -0.61
N GLY A 206 -26.96 12.37 -1.20
CA GLY A 206 -26.54 13.77 -1.11
C GLY A 206 -25.14 14.03 -1.64
N GLY A 207 -24.72 13.31 -2.70
CA GLY A 207 -23.37 13.41 -3.28
C GLY A 207 -22.27 12.70 -2.51
N THR A 208 -22.59 11.99 -1.42
CA THR A 208 -21.61 11.18 -0.66
C THR A 208 -21.78 9.70 -0.99
N LEU A 209 -20.70 9.05 -1.42
CA LEU A 209 -20.60 7.58 -1.48
C LEU A 209 -20.29 7.05 -0.08
N SER A 210 -21.20 6.25 0.49
CA SER A 210 -21.02 5.61 1.78
C SER A 210 -20.77 4.10 1.60
N ILE A 211 -19.70 3.60 2.21
CA ILE A 211 -19.39 2.16 2.33
C ILE A 211 -19.38 1.81 3.81
N LEU A 212 -20.41 1.09 4.25
CA LEU A 212 -20.68 0.80 5.66
C LEU A 212 -20.69 -0.70 5.91
N LYS A 213 -20.01 -1.17 6.95
CA LYS A 213 -20.10 -2.57 7.38
C LYS A 213 -21.33 -2.76 8.30
N LYS A 214 -22.32 -3.55 7.87
CA LYS A 214 -23.58 -3.81 8.63
C LYS A 214 -23.37 -4.55 9.94
N THR A 215 -22.47 -5.53 9.94
CA THR A 215 -22.33 -6.54 11.00
C THR A 215 -20.88 -6.69 11.42
N LEU A 216 -20.61 -6.87 12.71
CA LEU A 216 -19.25 -7.09 13.25
C LEU A 216 -18.80 -8.56 13.15
N THR A 217 -19.16 -9.23 12.06
CA THR A 217 -18.77 -10.59 11.70
C THR A 217 -17.57 -10.57 10.73
N ASN A 218 -16.96 -11.74 10.47
CA ASN A 218 -15.85 -11.91 9.53
C ASN A 218 -14.49 -11.34 9.99
N ARG A 219 -14.25 -11.31 11.31
CA ARG A 219 -13.03 -10.75 11.92
C ARG A 219 -11.72 -11.37 11.44
N THR A 220 -11.74 -12.61 11.01
CA THR A 220 -10.57 -13.32 10.46
C THR A 220 -10.47 -13.23 8.94
N LYS A 221 -11.55 -12.82 8.26
CA LYS A 221 -11.58 -12.70 6.80
C LYS A 221 -10.92 -11.40 6.36
N LYS A 222 -10.63 -11.34 5.06
CA LYS A 222 -10.03 -10.19 4.40
C LYS A 222 -10.94 -9.73 3.27
N CYS A 223 -10.92 -8.44 2.99
CA CYS A 223 -11.61 -7.88 1.83
C CYS A 223 -10.81 -6.72 1.26
N LYS A 224 -10.56 -6.76 -0.04
CA LYS A 224 -10.03 -5.61 -0.78
C LYS A 224 -11.19 -4.84 -1.41
N ILE A 225 -11.19 -3.53 -1.25
CA ILE A 225 -12.21 -2.64 -1.79
C ILE A 225 -11.51 -1.60 -2.65
N LYS A 226 -11.82 -1.57 -3.94
CA LYS A 226 -11.37 -0.52 -4.84
C LYS A 226 -12.52 0.45 -5.09
N VAL A 227 -12.31 1.72 -4.80
CA VAL A 227 -13.25 2.81 -5.08
C VAL A 227 -12.71 3.62 -6.24
N THR A 228 -13.49 3.72 -7.32
CA THR A 228 -13.19 4.60 -8.45
C THR A 228 -13.94 5.92 -8.26
N SER A 229 -13.19 6.98 -8.04
CA SER A 229 -13.66 8.35 -7.87
C SER A 229 -13.78 9.06 -9.23
N PRO A 230 -14.92 9.74 -9.52
CA PRO A 230 -15.06 10.56 -10.73
C PRO A 230 -14.28 11.88 -10.68
N PHE A 231 -13.58 12.18 -9.59
CA PHE A 231 -12.86 13.42 -9.36
C PHE A 231 -11.44 13.16 -8.86
N LYS A 232 -10.53 14.08 -9.19
CA LYS A 232 -9.19 14.15 -8.59
C LYS A 232 -9.17 14.88 -7.26
N THR A 233 -10.13 15.77 -7.02
CA THR A 233 -10.30 16.52 -5.77
C THR A 233 -11.76 16.50 -5.36
N GLY A 234 -12.06 15.89 -4.20
CA GLY A 234 -13.40 15.81 -3.61
C GLY A 234 -13.60 16.81 -2.49
N LYS A 235 -14.83 16.94 -2.01
CA LYS A 235 -15.16 17.85 -0.90
C LYS A 235 -14.81 17.27 0.46
N LYS A 236 -15.14 16.00 0.69
CA LYS A 236 -14.98 15.39 2.01
C LYS A 236 -14.61 13.91 1.93
N MET A 237 -13.64 13.51 2.75
CA MET A 237 -13.37 12.11 3.08
C MET A 237 -13.57 11.90 4.57
N HIS A 238 -14.48 10.99 4.92
CA HIS A 238 -14.73 10.55 6.28
C HIS A 238 -14.37 9.08 6.44
N VAL A 239 -13.49 8.77 7.37
CA VAL A 239 -13.03 7.39 7.62
C VAL A 239 -13.22 7.07 9.09
N ASN A 240 -13.86 5.94 9.36
CA ASN A 240 -13.98 5.35 10.67
C ASN A 240 -13.63 3.87 10.59
N PHE A 241 -12.43 3.53 11.04
CA PHE A 241 -11.91 2.17 11.03
C PHE A 241 -11.84 1.59 12.43
N ASN A 242 -12.32 0.36 12.58
CA ASN A 242 -12.22 -0.41 13.81
C ASN A 242 -11.70 -1.84 13.55
N GLY A 243 -10.43 -2.08 13.85
CA GLY A 243 -9.76 -3.35 13.61
C GLY A 243 -8.46 -3.15 12.83
N ASN A 244 -8.12 -4.08 11.93
CA ASN A 244 -6.96 -3.92 11.04
C ASN A 244 -7.42 -3.39 9.69
N SER A 245 -6.99 -2.18 9.32
CA SER A 245 -7.44 -1.54 8.08
C SER A 245 -6.29 -0.86 7.35
N THR A 246 -6.27 -0.96 6.03
CA THR A 246 -5.37 -0.20 5.17
C THR A 246 -6.18 0.70 4.25
N LEU A 247 -5.77 1.95 4.10
CA LEU A 247 -6.32 2.89 3.13
C LEU A 247 -5.19 3.52 2.32
N ASN A 248 -5.27 3.40 1.01
CA ASN A 248 -4.45 4.13 0.06
C ASN A 248 -5.36 5.01 -0.79
N THR A 249 -5.01 6.28 -0.94
CA THR A 249 -5.74 7.16 -1.87
C THR A 249 -4.78 8.00 -2.70
N GLU A 250 -5.09 8.10 -3.99
CA GLU A 250 -4.47 9.05 -4.93
C GLU A 250 -5.37 10.27 -5.19
N VAL A 251 -6.49 10.38 -4.47
CA VAL A 251 -7.49 11.43 -4.64
C VAL A 251 -7.34 12.46 -3.53
N ASP A 252 -7.33 13.74 -3.91
CA ASP A 252 -7.31 14.85 -2.96
C ASP A 252 -8.70 15.10 -2.38
N PHE A 253 -8.77 15.67 -1.19
CA PHE A 253 -10.04 16.09 -0.59
C PHE A 253 -9.92 17.43 0.11
N GLU A 254 -10.88 18.33 -0.01
CA GLU A 254 -10.85 19.59 0.76
C GLU A 254 -10.80 19.29 2.27
N ASN A 255 -11.64 18.38 2.76
CA ASN A 255 -11.74 18.06 4.18
C ASN A 255 -11.60 16.56 4.43
N THR A 256 -10.64 16.18 5.26
CA THR A 256 -10.41 14.79 5.65
C THR A 256 -10.57 14.61 7.16
N THR A 257 -11.41 13.65 7.57
CA THR A 257 -11.57 13.26 8.96
C THR A 257 -11.39 11.76 9.11
N MET A 258 -10.48 11.34 9.98
CA MET A 258 -10.18 9.93 10.22
C MET A 258 -10.27 9.60 11.70
N PHE A 259 -11.05 8.57 12.02
CA PHE A 259 -11.13 7.93 13.32
C PHE A 259 -10.60 6.51 13.20
N LEU A 260 -9.43 6.26 13.77
CA LEU A 260 -8.70 5.01 13.64
C LEU A 260 -8.65 4.31 14.99
N GLN A 261 -9.43 3.24 15.14
CA GLN A 261 -9.47 2.38 16.31
C GLN A 261 -8.85 1.01 15.98
N GLY A 262 -7.88 0.56 16.77
CA GLY A 262 -7.14 -0.67 16.50
C GLY A 262 -5.86 -0.41 15.69
N ASN A 263 -5.61 -1.19 14.64
CA ASN A 263 -4.40 -1.06 13.83
C ASN A 263 -4.72 -0.53 12.44
N SER A 264 -4.09 0.56 12.01
CA SER A 264 -4.36 1.11 10.68
C SER A 264 -3.10 1.53 9.95
N SER A 265 -3.07 1.32 8.64
CA SER A 265 -2.04 1.82 7.73
C SER A 265 -2.69 2.76 6.74
N ILE A 266 -2.36 4.04 6.80
CA ILE A 266 -2.98 5.08 5.96
C ILE A 266 -1.91 5.73 5.10
N ASN A 267 -2.13 5.70 3.78
CA ASN A 267 -1.40 6.47 2.79
C ASN A 267 -2.38 7.47 2.17
N GLY A 268 -2.40 8.68 2.72
CA GLY A 268 -3.23 9.78 2.26
C GLY A 268 -2.54 10.64 1.19
N ASN A 269 -3.34 11.26 0.32
CA ASN A 269 -2.84 12.23 -0.65
C ASN A 269 -2.84 13.66 -0.07
N ASN A 270 -3.45 14.64 -0.72
CA ASN A 270 -3.49 16.02 -0.22
C ASN A 270 -4.88 16.39 0.31
N THR A 271 -4.90 17.32 1.26
CA THR A 271 -6.14 17.88 1.79
C THR A 271 -5.97 19.33 2.21
N ASP A 272 -7.06 20.08 2.34
CA ASP A 272 -6.96 21.40 2.98
C ASP A 272 -6.93 21.26 4.49
N SER A 273 -7.82 20.44 5.05
CA SER A 273 -7.94 20.24 6.49
C SER A 273 -7.93 18.76 6.85
N LEU A 274 -7.04 18.38 7.77
CA LEU A 274 -6.89 17.02 8.27
C LEU A 274 -7.24 16.95 9.76
N MET A 275 -8.26 16.17 10.10
CA MET A 275 -8.52 15.74 11.49
C MET A 275 -8.23 14.25 11.62
N LEU A 276 -7.30 13.91 12.50
CA LEU A 276 -6.88 12.55 12.77
C LEU A 276 -7.05 12.24 14.26
N LYS A 277 -7.90 11.27 14.60
CA LYS A 277 -7.98 10.71 15.95
C LYS A 277 -7.63 9.23 15.93
N ILE A 278 -6.61 8.86 16.70
CA ILE A 278 -6.10 7.50 16.76
C ILE A 278 -6.21 6.97 18.19
N SER A 279 -6.85 5.81 18.33
CA SER A 279 -6.90 5.02 19.56
C SER A 279 -6.47 3.58 19.24
N GLY A 280 -5.18 3.31 19.42
CA GLY A 280 -4.55 2.06 18.99
C GLY A 280 -3.16 2.29 18.39
N ASN A 281 -2.76 1.46 17.43
CA ASN A 281 -1.46 1.59 16.78
C ASN A 281 -1.63 1.86 15.29
N SER A 282 -1.28 3.05 14.81
CA SER A 282 -1.45 3.38 13.40
C SER A 282 -0.16 3.88 12.77
N SER A 283 0.02 3.55 11.49
CA SER A 283 1.00 4.17 10.60
C SER A 283 0.24 5.09 9.66
N VAL A 284 0.58 6.37 9.64
CA VAL A 284 -0.08 7.37 8.79
C VAL A 284 0.99 8.16 8.04
N ASP A 285 1.04 8.04 6.73
CA ASP A 285 1.76 8.97 5.85
C ASP A 285 0.72 9.81 5.10
N TYR A 286 0.84 11.12 5.19
CA TYR A 286 -0.05 12.07 4.54
C TYR A 286 0.76 13.07 3.71
N GLY A 287 0.21 13.46 2.56
CA GLY A 287 0.78 14.46 1.67
C GLY A 287 0.70 15.87 2.25
N LYS A 288 0.26 16.81 1.42
CA LYS A 288 0.11 18.21 1.81
C LYS A 288 -1.21 18.45 2.53
N VAL A 289 -1.16 19.17 3.66
CA VAL A 289 -2.31 19.72 4.37
C VAL A 289 -2.28 21.24 4.32
N SER A 290 -3.11 21.86 3.46
CA SER A 290 -2.91 23.26 3.07
C SER A 290 -3.33 24.31 4.11
N LYS A 291 -4.24 23.96 5.04
CA LYS A 291 -4.80 24.86 6.05
C LYS A 291 -4.50 24.40 7.47
N GLU A 292 -5.15 23.33 7.91
CA GLU A 292 -5.18 22.93 9.32
C GLU A 292 -4.99 21.43 9.51
N THR A 293 -4.15 21.06 10.48
CA THR A 293 -3.94 19.66 10.91
C THR A 293 -4.23 19.53 12.40
N ASP A 294 -5.20 18.71 12.77
CA ASP A 294 -5.52 18.37 14.17
C ASP A 294 -5.30 16.87 14.39
N ILE A 295 -4.23 16.52 15.11
CA ILE A 295 -3.83 15.15 15.39
C ILE A 295 -4.01 14.86 16.89
N ASN A 296 -4.80 13.84 17.20
CA ASN A 296 -5.05 13.36 18.56
C ASN A 296 -4.71 11.88 18.66
N VAL A 297 -3.74 11.51 19.50
CA VAL A 297 -3.23 10.13 19.59
C VAL A 297 -3.25 9.65 21.03
N SER A 298 -4.03 8.59 21.28
CA SER A 298 -4.08 7.84 22.53
C SER A 298 -3.65 6.38 22.32
N GLY A 299 -2.40 6.20 21.88
CA GLY A 299 -1.80 4.89 21.57
C GLY A 299 -0.38 5.04 21.01
N ASN A 300 0.14 4.02 20.33
CA ASN A 300 1.51 4.06 19.77
C ASN A 300 1.46 4.15 18.25
N SER A 301 1.80 5.30 17.68
CA SER A 301 1.64 5.53 16.24
C SER A 301 2.90 6.09 15.59
N SER A 302 3.05 5.81 14.30
CA SER A 302 4.01 6.49 13.43
C SER A 302 3.23 7.41 12.50
N ILE A 303 3.52 8.71 12.52
CA ILE A 303 2.77 9.70 11.74
C ILE A 303 3.74 10.60 11.00
N SER A 304 3.55 10.76 9.69
CA SER A 304 4.29 11.65 8.80
C SER A 304 3.30 12.55 8.06
N VAL A 305 3.53 13.87 8.10
CA VAL A 305 2.81 14.84 7.27
C VAL A 305 3.82 15.68 6.50
N LYS A 306 3.78 15.61 5.16
CA LYS A 306 4.84 16.15 4.29
C LYS A 306 4.87 17.67 4.18
N GLU A 307 3.72 18.31 4.28
CA GLU A 307 3.57 19.76 4.32
C GLU A 307 2.33 20.09 5.14
N THR A 308 2.44 21.05 6.06
CA THR A 308 1.28 21.43 6.87
C THR A 308 1.26 22.92 7.24
N GLY A 309 0.06 23.48 7.30
CA GLY A 309 -0.21 24.83 7.79
C GLY A 309 -0.22 24.89 9.33
N SER A 310 -1.34 25.36 9.88
CA SER A 310 -1.55 25.41 11.33
C SER A 310 -1.76 24.00 11.87
N THR A 311 -0.93 23.58 12.82
CA THR A 311 -0.96 22.21 13.34
C THR A 311 -1.19 22.19 14.84
N LYS A 312 -2.16 21.40 15.27
CA LYS A 312 -2.38 21.01 16.67
C LYS A 312 -2.11 19.53 16.84
N LEU A 313 -1.31 19.20 17.84
CA LEU A 313 -0.86 17.86 18.13
C LEU A 313 -1.05 17.53 19.62
N ASN A 314 -1.92 16.57 19.92
CA ASN A 314 -2.15 16.07 21.28
C ASN A 314 -1.79 14.59 21.36
N VAL A 315 -0.80 14.25 22.19
CA VAL A 315 -0.26 12.88 22.26
C VAL A 315 -0.12 12.42 23.70
N SER A 316 -0.83 11.34 24.06
CA SER A 316 -0.75 10.73 25.38
C SER A 316 -0.07 9.35 25.41
N GLY A 317 0.22 8.77 24.24
CA GLY A 317 0.94 7.50 24.12
C GLY A 317 2.43 7.64 23.76
N ASN A 318 3.01 6.59 23.16
CA ASN A 318 4.41 6.58 22.70
C ASN A 318 4.42 6.54 21.17
N SER A 319 4.54 7.70 20.53
CA SER A 319 4.46 7.84 19.08
C SER A 319 5.71 8.49 18.51
N ASP A 320 6.02 8.12 17.27
CA ASP A 320 7.03 8.78 16.44
C ASP A 320 6.29 9.65 15.42
N ILE A 321 6.51 10.96 15.46
CA ILE A 321 5.75 11.91 14.65
C ILE A 321 6.71 12.84 13.91
N GLU A 322 6.49 13.00 12.61
CA GLU A 322 7.27 13.87 11.74
C GLU A 322 6.33 14.85 11.02
N LEU A 323 6.55 16.14 11.27
CA LEU A 323 5.82 17.25 10.65
C LEU A 323 6.80 18.06 9.81
N MET A 324 6.58 18.08 8.49
CA MET A 324 7.47 18.74 7.55
C MET A 324 6.85 20.00 6.96
N LYS A 325 7.72 20.96 6.59
CA LYS A 325 7.35 22.22 5.92
C LYS A 325 6.18 22.95 6.59
N LEU A 326 6.23 23.05 7.92
CA LEU A 326 5.30 23.88 8.69
C LEU A 326 5.38 25.33 8.20
N SER A 327 4.24 26.01 8.13
CA SER A 327 4.13 27.35 7.53
C SER A 327 3.33 28.40 8.32
N LYS A 328 2.70 28.02 9.45
CA LYS A 328 1.87 28.94 10.26
C LYS A 328 2.07 28.79 11.76
N GLU A 329 1.28 27.95 12.42
CA GLU A 329 1.35 27.74 13.87
C GLU A 329 1.59 26.26 14.19
N LEU A 330 2.26 25.99 15.30
CA LEU A 330 2.45 24.65 15.83
C LEU A 330 2.11 24.62 17.33
N ASP A 331 1.05 23.92 17.71
CA ASP A 331 0.62 23.70 19.10
C ASP A 331 0.76 22.22 19.46
N ILE A 332 1.68 21.91 20.38
CA ILE A 332 2.03 20.55 20.78
C ILE A 332 1.74 20.37 22.27
N ASN A 333 0.96 19.34 22.59
CA ASN A 333 0.68 18.89 23.95
C ASN A 333 1.01 17.41 24.09
N VAL A 334 2.06 17.09 24.86
CA VAL A 334 2.55 15.71 25.05
C VAL A 334 2.54 15.33 26.52
N THR A 335 1.77 14.30 26.85
CA THR A 335 1.75 13.70 28.19
C THR A 335 2.44 12.33 28.25
N GLY A 336 2.64 11.67 27.09
CA GLY A 336 3.34 10.39 26.96
C GLY A 336 4.85 10.50 26.68
N ASN A 337 5.46 9.41 26.20
CA ASN A 337 6.89 9.36 25.85
C ASN A 337 7.07 9.31 24.33
N SER A 338 6.65 10.36 23.65
CA SER A 338 6.68 10.44 22.18
C SER A 338 7.92 11.17 21.67
N SER A 339 8.40 10.78 20.49
CA SER A 339 9.45 11.45 19.74
C SER A 339 8.81 12.24 18.61
N ILE A 340 9.03 13.55 18.58
CA ILE A 340 8.42 14.43 17.59
C ILE A 340 9.53 15.18 16.86
N ARG A 341 9.51 15.16 15.52
CA ARG A 341 10.37 15.97 14.66
C ARG A 341 9.52 16.99 13.92
N ALA A 342 9.99 18.22 13.87
CA ALA A 342 9.32 19.30 13.16
C ALA A 342 10.33 20.12 12.34
N SER A 343 9.92 20.51 11.14
CA SER A 343 10.69 21.40 10.26
C SER A 343 9.79 22.42 9.56
N GLY A 344 10.35 23.58 9.22
CA GLY A 344 9.63 24.66 8.55
C GLY A 344 9.79 26.01 9.24
N GLU A 345 8.91 26.94 8.90
CA GLU A 345 8.84 28.27 9.50
C GLU A 345 7.45 28.53 10.06
N VAL A 346 7.37 28.86 11.34
CA VAL A 346 6.11 29.16 12.03
C VAL A 346 6.16 30.55 12.65
N ASP A 347 5.02 31.22 12.67
CA ASP A 347 4.82 32.45 13.43
C ASP A 347 4.84 32.14 14.93
N LEU A 348 4.23 31.03 15.33
CA LEU A 348 4.07 30.66 16.73
C LEU A 348 4.29 29.18 16.98
N LEU A 349 5.23 28.88 17.88
CA LEU A 349 5.44 27.56 18.46
C LEU A 349 4.91 27.52 19.90
N LYS A 350 3.93 26.68 20.18
CA LYS A 350 3.47 26.34 21.53
C LYS A 350 3.84 24.90 21.83
N CYS A 351 4.61 24.68 22.89
CA CYS A 351 5.05 23.36 23.31
C CYS A 351 4.75 23.14 24.78
N LYS A 352 3.95 22.14 25.10
CA LYS A 352 3.69 21.68 26.45
C LYS A 352 4.04 20.21 26.61
N PHE A 353 5.05 19.94 27.42
CA PHE A 353 5.52 18.59 27.71
C PHE A 353 5.37 18.29 29.21
N SER A 354 4.55 17.29 29.53
CA SER A 354 4.43 16.74 30.89
C SER A 354 4.81 15.25 30.97
N GLY A 355 5.03 14.58 29.83
CA GLY A 355 5.64 13.24 29.76
C GLY A 355 7.14 13.29 29.43
N ASN A 356 7.82 12.15 29.29
CA ASN A 356 9.28 12.13 29.08
C ASN A 356 9.69 12.10 27.59
N GLY A 357 8.84 12.64 26.71
CA GLY A 357 9.07 12.68 25.28
C GLY A 357 10.23 13.59 24.84
N GLU A 358 10.51 13.56 23.55
CA GLU A 358 11.51 14.38 22.88
C GLU A 358 10.88 15.17 21.73
N PHE A 359 11.31 16.41 21.57
CA PHE A 359 10.99 17.25 20.43
C PHE A 359 12.29 17.70 19.76
N ASP A 360 12.50 17.30 18.51
CA ASP A 360 13.60 17.74 17.66
C ASP A 360 13.07 18.69 16.59
N GLY A 361 13.11 19.98 16.89
CA GLY A 361 12.82 21.08 15.98
C GLY A 361 14.08 21.75 15.44
N LYS A 362 15.22 21.05 15.28
CA LYS A 362 16.47 21.67 14.76
C LYS A 362 16.30 22.42 13.44
N LEU A 363 15.41 21.91 12.58
CA LEU A 363 15.09 22.50 11.28
C LEU A 363 13.82 23.37 11.33
N LEU A 364 13.37 23.74 12.53
CA LEU A 364 12.22 24.62 12.74
C LEU A 364 12.70 26.02 13.12
N SER A 365 12.20 27.02 12.39
CA SER A 365 12.28 28.42 12.80
C SER A 365 10.93 28.91 13.30
N ALA A 366 10.90 29.58 14.44
CA ALA A 366 9.71 30.19 15.01
C ALA A 366 9.92 31.71 15.17
N ASP A 367 8.91 32.51 14.86
CA ASP A 367 8.96 33.93 15.22
C ASP A 367 8.87 34.12 16.73
N MET A 368 7.85 33.50 17.33
CA MET A 368 7.65 33.42 18.78
C MET A 368 7.53 31.98 19.27
N ALA A 369 7.99 31.70 20.49
CA ALA A 369 7.83 30.40 21.14
C ALA A 369 7.29 30.51 22.57
N ASP A 370 6.30 29.70 22.93
CA ASP A 370 5.86 29.46 24.31
C ASP A 370 6.12 28.00 24.66
N VAL A 371 7.11 27.76 25.52
CA VAL A 371 7.59 26.42 25.86
C VAL A 371 7.42 26.17 27.36
N THR A 372 6.66 25.14 27.68
CA THR A 372 6.44 24.65 29.04
C THR A 372 6.85 23.18 29.14
N ILE A 373 7.80 22.88 30.03
CA ILE A 373 8.30 21.53 30.30
C ILE A 373 8.19 21.28 31.80
N THR A 374 7.29 20.39 32.22
CA THR A 374 7.10 20.04 33.64
C THR A 374 7.61 18.64 33.97
N SER A 375 8.36 18.03 33.06
CA SER A 375 8.81 16.63 33.11
C SER A 375 10.31 16.54 32.78
N ARG A 376 10.80 15.33 32.45
CA ARG A 376 12.17 15.10 31.96
C ARG A 376 12.31 15.23 30.44
N ALA A 377 11.32 15.82 29.77
CA ALA A 377 11.35 15.96 28.32
C ALA A 377 12.54 16.78 27.83
N ARG A 378 13.00 16.45 26.62
CA ARG A 378 14.04 17.20 25.90
C ARG A 378 13.42 17.87 24.70
N VAL A 379 13.52 19.19 24.64
CA VAL A 379 12.96 20.01 23.56
C VAL A 379 14.10 20.78 22.93
N TYR A 380 14.27 20.62 21.62
CA TYR A 380 15.18 21.40 20.79
C TYR A 380 14.38 22.25 19.82
N VAL A 381 14.65 23.55 19.77
CA VAL A 381 14.08 24.48 18.79
C VAL A 381 15.24 25.09 17.98
N GLY A 382 15.14 25.07 16.66
CA GLY A 382 16.19 25.51 15.75
C GLY A 382 16.52 26.99 15.91
N HIS A 383 15.65 27.85 15.41
CA HIS A 383 15.84 29.30 15.44
C HIS A 383 14.61 30.02 15.98
N ILE A 384 14.79 30.89 16.97
CA ILE A 384 13.74 31.78 17.47
C ILE A 384 14.11 33.21 17.05
N LYS A 385 13.30 33.80 16.17
CA LYS A 385 13.58 35.11 15.55
C LYS A 385 13.38 36.26 16.54
N ASN A 386 12.24 36.32 17.23
CA ASN A 386 11.91 37.43 18.11
C ASN A 386 12.01 37.07 19.60
N ALA A 387 11.04 36.33 20.12
CA ALA A 387 10.89 36.13 21.57
C ALA A 387 10.52 34.71 21.95
N SER A 388 10.88 34.30 23.16
CA SER A 388 10.38 33.07 23.76
C SER A 388 9.99 33.24 25.23
N PHE A 389 8.94 32.52 25.62
CA PHE A 389 8.47 32.40 26.99
C PHE A 389 8.72 30.96 27.46
N GLU A 390 9.55 30.80 28.49
CA GLU A 390 10.10 29.49 28.85
C GLU A 390 9.81 29.15 30.31
N ARG A 391 9.11 28.03 30.52
CA ARG A 391 8.76 27.48 31.84
C ARG A 391 9.28 26.06 31.93
N VAL A 392 10.54 25.91 32.34
CA VAL A 392 11.23 24.61 32.38
C VAL A 392 11.45 24.20 33.83
N GLY A 393 10.85 23.09 34.24
CA GLY A 393 11.03 22.47 35.55
C GLY A 393 12.44 21.87 35.71
N PHE A 394 12.83 21.61 36.96
CA PHE A 394 14.21 21.24 37.34
C PHE A 394 14.86 20.11 36.51
N HIS A 395 14.08 19.17 35.98
CA HIS A 395 14.59 18.02 35.22
C HIS A 395 14.37 18.11 33.70
N GLY A 396 13.69 19.14 33.22
CA GLY A 396 13.44 19.35 31.80
C GLY A 396 14.64 20.00 31.11
N ARG A 397 14.76 19.82 29.80
CA ARG A 397 15.80 20.47 29.01
C ARG A 397 15.21 21.13 27.78
N LEU A 398 15.41 22.44 27.66
CA LEU A 398 15.17 23.21 26.45
C LEU A 398 16.51 23.63 25.86
N ILE A 399 16.67 23.45 24.54
CA ILE A 399 17.80 23.94 23.77
C ILE A 399 17.24 24.78 22.64
N VAL A 400 17.76 25.99 22.48
CA VAL A 400 17.47 26.87 21.35
C VAL A 400 18.75 27.04 20.54
N GLY A 401 18.75 26.62 19.29
CA GLY A 401 19.95 26.59 18.43
C GLY A 401 20.46 28.00 18.09
N LYS A 402 19.54 28.92 17.80
CA LYS A 402 19.84 30.34 17.54
C LYS A 402 18.73 31.24 18.11
N ARG A 403 19.13 32.40 18.64
CA ARG A 403 18.24 33.50 19.06
C ARG A 403 18.64 34.78 18.33
N GLY A 404 17.67 35.59 17.92
CA GLY A 404 17.89 36.90 17.29
C GLY A 404 17.96 36.84 15.77
#